data_AF-A0A5D3B6I5-F1
#
_entry.id   AF-A0A5D3B6I5-F1
#
_cell.length_a   1.000
_cell.length_b   1.000
_cell.length_c   1.000
_cell.angle_alpha   90.00
_cell.angle_beta   90.00
_cell.angle_gamma   90.00
#
_symmetry.space_group_name_H-M   'P 1'
#
loop_
_entity.id
_entity.type
_entity.pdbx_description
1 polymer ?
#
loop_
_entity_poly.entity_id
_entity_poly.type
_entity_poly.pdbx_seq_one_letter_code
_entity_poly.pdbx_strand_id
1 'polypeptide(L)'
;MVFWKSKQKEQTQKHPSALDIPLGEYDPGTALPKSIFIGDQQTPPLVQVYEARDHLVLLSAFHQYRASSPDTYPARCLSAARAYAYWAQHTFSPQEPLTPEQLPSLDILMAWHAHMLNPKTFDVDVNGVYASLQGLAFPLSLAARAIESETLPSHTDLTADQISQLKVTRWSTEDISEAIQRQSKFVGNMHRTGWLDPSRWLDHGTMELSLGIVLYHAWLDLAHSTSLKYFLVPRLDIDLAWHSHQLHGTGYKADTERLLGQFLNHDDAAAEDKLGNGLKKTGELWKERFGYDYQPPGSD
;
A
#
# COMPACT_ATOMS: atom_id res chain seq x y z
N MET A 1 44.34 37.15 -29.66
CA MET A 1 43.14 37.50 -28.89
C MET A 1 42.38 36.21 -28.62
N VAL A 2 42.56 35.61 -27.45
CA VAL A 2 41.95 34.31 -27.09
C VAL A 2 40.63 34.59 -26.39
N PHE A 3 39.52 34.20 -27.02
CA PHE A 3 38.19 34.29 -26.41
C PHE A 3 37.97 33.10 -25.47
N TRP A 4 38.02 33.35 -24.16
CA TRP A 4 37.47 32.44 -23.16
C TRP A 4 35.95 32.63 -23.13
N LYS A 5 35.18 31.65 -23.63
CA LYS A 5 33.77 31.53 -23.30
C LYS A 5 33.67 30.85 -21.93
N SER A 6 33.34 31.62 -20.89
CA SER A 6 32.93 31.04 -19.62
C SER A 6 31.66 30.24 -19.85
N LYS A 7 31.70 28.92 -19.65
CA LYS A 7 30.49 28.14 -19.44
C LYS A 7 29.85 28.66 -18.15
N GLN A 8 28.79 29.45 -18.28
CA GLN A 8 27.87 29.64 -17.17
C GLN A 8 27.34 28.25 -16.81
N LYS A 9 27.62 27.79 -15.60
CA LYS A 9 26.86 26.69 -15.01
C LYS A 9 25.43 27.18 -14.94
N GLU A 10 24.54 26.60 -15.74
CA GLU A 10 23.11 26.68 -15.47
C GLU A 10 22.92 26.28 -14.01
N GLN A 11 22.49 27.23 -13.19
CA GLN A 11 21.91 26.92 -11.89
C GLN A 11 20.65 26.14 -12.20
N THR A 12 20.71 24.82 -12.16
CA THR A 12 19.52 23.99 -12.07
C THR A 12 18.73 24.52 -10.89
N GLN A 13 17.53 25.07 -11.14
CA GLN A 13 16.59 25.39 -10.08
C GLN A 13 16.45 24.12 -9.24
N LYS A 14 16.93 24.16 -8.00
CA LYS A 14 16.65 23.09 -7.04
C LYS A 14 15.14 23.16 -6.80
N HIS A 15 14.40 22.25 -7.41
CA HIS A 15 12.99 22.05 -7.07
C HIS A 15 12.90 21.82 -5.55
N PRO A 16 11.88 22.36 -4.87
CA PRO A 16 11.70 22.14 -3.44
C PRO A 16 11.66 20.63 -3.16
N SER A 17 12.48 20.17 -2.22
CA SER A 17 12.47 18.77 -1.77
C SER A 17 11.11 18.42 -1.19
N ALA A 18 10.64 17.19 -1.39
CA ALA A 18 9.46 16.65 -0.71
C ALA A 18 9.58 16.69 0.83
N LEU A 19 10.81 16.83 1.35
CA LEU A 19 11.10 16.93 2.79
C LEU A 19 11.34 18.35 3.29
N ASP A 20 11.46 19.35 2.40
CA ASP A 20 11.73 20.74 2.76
C ASP A 20 10.49 21.62 2.56
N ILE A 21 9.33 21.14 3.02
CA ILE A 21 8.05 21.86 2.90
C ILE A 21 7.87 22.77 4.12
N PRO A 22 7.73 24.10 3.95
CA PRO A 22 7.50 25.01 5.07
C PRO A 22 6.23 24.67 5.85
N LEU A 23 6.26 24.80 7.19
CA LEU A 23 5.10 24.51 8.05
C LEU A 23 3.83 25.28 7.67
N GLY A 24 3.96 26.48 7.09
CA GLY A 24 2.81 27.27 6.61
C GLY A 24 2.06 26.66 5.42
N GLU A 25 2.67 25.69 4.72
CA GLU A 25 2.06 24.96 3.60
C GLU A 25 1.30 23.70 4.05
N TYR A 26 1.34 23.38 5.35
CA TYR A 26 0.56 22.30 5.93
C TYR A 26 -0.87 22.74 6.18
N ASP A 27 -1.82 21.86 5.89
CA ASP A 27 -3.21 22.01 6.27
C ASP A 27 -3.37 21.60 7.75
N PRO A 28 -3.81 22.53 8.63
CA PRO A 28 -4.00 22.22 10.05
C PRO A 28 -5.03 21.12 10.33
N GLY A 29 -5.99 20.91 9.42
CA GLY A 29 -7.06 19.91 9.57
C GLY A 29 -6.63 18.49 9.22
N THR A 30 -5.65 18.33 8.33
CA THR A 30 -5.14 17.01 7.92
C THR A 30 -3.74 16.71 8.45
N ALA A 31 -3.03 17.71 8.96
CA ALA A 31 -1.61 17.64 9.32
C ALA A 31 -0.73 17.18 8.14
N LEU A 32 -1.18 17.39 6.90
CA LEU A 32 -0.45 17.08 5.68
C LEU A 32 -0.19 18.37 4.89
N PRO A 33 0.89 18.43 4.10
CA PRO A 33 1.13 19.54 3.17
C PRO A 33 0.02 19.60 2.11
N LYS A 34 -0.38 20.81 1.70
CA LYS A 34 -1.40 21.02 0.66
C LYS A 34 -0.97 20.49 -0.72
N SER A 35 0.34 20.50 -0.97
CA SER A 35 0.96 20.04 -2.21
C SER A 35 2.36 19.51 -1.90
N ILE A 36 2.76 18.43 -2.58
CA ILE A 36 4.07 17.80 -2.45
C ILE A 36 4.68 17.65 -3.85
N PHE A 37 5.98 17.92 -3.96
CA PHE A 37 6.72 17.71 -5.19
C PHE A 37 7.19 16.26 -5.33
N ILE A 38 7.01 15.69 -6.51
CA ILE A 38 7.60 14.43 -6.95
C ILE A 38 8.21 14.71 -8.33
N GLY A 39 9.54 14.74 -8.41
CA GLY A 39 10.24 15.21 -9.60
C GLY A 39 9.97 16.69 -9.85
N ASP A 40 9.45 16.99 -11.03
CA ASP A 40 9.00 18.33 -11.45
C ASP A 40 7.49 18.56 -11.26
N GLN A 41 6.75 17.54 -10.83
CA GLN A 41 5.30 17.60 -10.66
C GLN A 41 4.91 17.91 -9.22
N GLN A 42 3.77 18.59 -9.06
CA GLN A 42 3.10 18.77 -7.78
C GLN A 42 1.86 17.87 -7.71
N THR A 43 1.59 17.34 -6.52
CA THR A 43 0.38 16.55 -6.24
C THR A 43 -0.12 16.86 -4.83
N PRO A 44 -1.44 16.88 -4.58
CA PRO A 44 -1.93 16.75 -3.21
C PRO A 44 -1.46 15.42 -2.61
N PRO A 45 -1.51 15.25 -1.28
CA PRO A 45 -1.23 13.99 -0.64
C PRO A 45 -2.04 12.85 -1.26
N LEU A 46 -1.34 11.83 -1.77
CA LEU A 46 -1.91 10.65 -2.42
C LEU A 46 -2.63 9.71 -1.43
N VAL A 47 -2.41 9.91 -0.13
CA VAL A 47 -3.04 9.17 0.96
C VAL A 47 -3.38 10.16 2.06
N GLN A 48 -4.57 10.01 2.63
CA GLN A 48 -5.03 10.78 3.78
C GLN A 48 -4.67 10.06 5.09
N VAL A 49 -4.53 10.83 6.16
CA VAL A 49 -4.19 10.28 7.48
C VAL A 49 -5.21 9.25 7.97
N TYR A 50 -6.50 9.49 7.73
CA TYR A 50 -7.54 8.55 8.13
C TYR A 50 -7.44 7.22 7.37
N GLU A 51 -6.95 7.20 6.13
CA GLU A 51 -6.78 5.97 5.35
C GLU A 51 -5.67 5.12 5.96
N ALA A 52 -4.54 5.72 6.31
CA ALA A 52 -3.45 5.00 6.98
C ALA A 52 -3.90 4.42 8.34
N ARG A 53 -4.73 5.16 9.09
CA ARG A 53 -5.34 4.70 10.35
C ARG A 53 -6.31 3.53 10.12
N ASP A 54 -7.25 3.68 9.20
CA ASP A 54 -8.24 2.66 8.88
C ASP A 54 -7.57 1.39 8.34
N HIS A 55 -6.43 1.55 7.65
CA HIS A 55 -5.57 0.43 7.27
C HIS A 55 -4.98 -0.29 8.48
N LEU A 56 -4.48 0.42 9.48
CA LEU A 56 -3.97 -0.22 10.71
C LEU A 56 -5.05 -1.03 11.44
N VAL A 57 -6.31 -0.56 11.45
CA VAL A 57 -7.46 -1.33 11.97
C VAL A 57 -7.60 -2.65 11.21
N LEU A 58 -7.60 -2.58 9.87
CA LEU A 58 -7.67 -3.76 9.01
C LEU A 58 -6.50 -4.74 9.25
N LEU A 59 -5.27 -4.24 9.32
CA LEU A 59 -4.08 -5.06 9.56
C LEU A 59 -4.09 -5.68 10.97
N SER A 60 -4.63 -4.98 11.97
CA SER A 60 -4.84 -5.54 13.32
C SER A 60 -5.81 -6.72 13.29
N ALA A 61 -6.90 -6.63 12.53
CA ALA A 61 -7.82 -7.75 12.33
C ALA A 61 -7.15 -8.93 11.60
N PHE A 62 -6.30 -8.68 10.60
CA PHE A 62 -5.52 -9.75 9.94
C PHE A 62 -4.51 -10.41 10.88
N HIS A 63 -3.86 -9.62 11.73
CA HIS A 63 -2.96 -10.14 12.77
C HIS A 63 -3.71 -11.09 13.72
N GLN A 64 -4.88 -10.66 14.22
CA GLN A 64 -5.73 -11.48 15.09
C GLN A 64 -6.25 -12.73 14.37
N TYR A 65 -6.66 -12.61 13.11
CA TYR A 65 -7.07 -13.74 12.28
C TYR A 65 -5.96 -14.80 12.21
N ARG A 66 -4.70 -14.41 12.01
CA ARG A 66 -3.56 -15.34 12.03
C ARG A 66 -3.33 -15.93 13.43
N ALA A 67 -3.36 -15.09 14.46
CA ALA A 67 -3.07 -15.49 15.83
C ALA A 67 -4.09 -16.48 16.42
N SER A 68 -5.34 -16.47 15.94
CA SER A 68 -6.39 -17.36 16.45
C SER A 68 -6.23 -18.81 16.03
N SER A 69 -5.56 -19.10 14.92
CA SER A 69 -5.25 -20.48 14.49
C SER A 69 -3.95 -20.51 13.68
N PRO A 70 -2.79 -20.38 14.34
CA PRO A 70 -1.50 -20.27 13.65
C PRO A 70 -1.13 -21.55 12.89
N ASP A 71 -1.43 -22.71 13.45
CA ASP A 71 -1.07 -24.01 12.85
C ASP A 71 -1.84 -24.31 11.56
N THR A 72 -3.06 -23.78 11.43
CA THR A 72 -3.91 -23.95 10.25
C THR A 72 -3.90 -22.72 9.34
N TYR A 73 -3.07 -21.72 9.63
CA TYR A 73 -3.04 -20.46 8.88
C TYR A 73 -2.84 -20.65 7.36
N PRO A 74 -1.91 -21.48 6.87
CA PRO A 74 -1.76 -21.71 5.43
C PRO A 74 -3.02 -22.28 4.76
N ALA A 75 -3.70 -23.23 5.42
CA ALA A 75 -4.94 -23.81 4.91
C ALA A 75 -6.09 -22.79 4.92
N ARG A 76 -6.15 -21.93 5.94
CA ARG A 76 -7.11 -20.83 6.04
C ARG A 76 -6.88 -19.75 4.98
N CYS A 77 -5.62 -19.42 4.66
CA CYS A 77 -5.30 -18.53 3.55
C CYS A 77 -5.80 -19.07 2.21
N LEU A 78 -5.69 -20.39 1.98
CA LEU A 78 -6.21 -21.01 0.77
C LEU A 78 -7.73 -21.01 0.73
N SER A 79 -8.40 -21.26 1.86
CA SER A 79 -9.86 -21.14 1.96
C SER A 79 -10.30 -19.70 1.67
N ALA A 80 -9.64 -18.70 2.26
CA ALA A 80 -9.88 -17.28 2.04
C ALA A 80 -9.72 -16.87 0.57
N ALA A 81 -8.64 -17.32 -0.09
CA ALA A 81 -8.40 -17.05 -1.50
C ALA A 81 -9.48 -17.64 -2.41
N ARG A 82 -9.96 -18.86 -2.10
CA ARG A 82 -11.07 -19.49 -2.84
C ARG A 82 -12.40 -18.79 -2.58
N ALA A 83 -12.69 -18.43 -1.34
CA ALA A 83 -13.88 -17.66 -0.96
C ALA A 83 -13.89 -16.31 -1.68
N TYR A 84 -12.76 -15.61 -1.73
CA TYR A 84 -12.61 -14.37 -2.49
C TYR A 84 -12.82 -14.57 -4.00
N ALA A 85 -12.22 -15.60 -4.59
CA ALA A 85 -12.42 -15.91 -6.00
C ALA A 85 -13.90 -16.18 -6.30
N TYR A 86 -14.58 -16.98 -5.48
CA TYR A 86 -16.01 -17.26 -5.65
C TYR A 86 -16.86 -15.99 -5.49
N TRP A 87 -16.59 -15.20 -4.45
CA TRP A 87 -17.27 -13.94 -4.18
C TRP A 87 -17.14 -12.98 -5.36
N ALA A 88 -15.92 -12.72 -5.83
CA ALA A 88 -15.66 -11.81 -6.95
C ALA A 88 -16.33 -12.29 -8.26
N GLN A 89 -16.36 -13.59 -8.52
CA GLN A 89 -16.88 -14.15 -9.78
C GLN A 89 -18.41 -14.29 -9.81
N HIS A 90 -19.07 -14.50 -8.67
CA HIS A 90 -20.47 -14.97 -8.64
C HIS A 90 -21.38 -14.19 -7.70
N THR A 91 -20.85 -13.64 -6.60
CA THR A 91 -21.67 -13.04 -5.53
C THR A 91 -21.62 -11.53 -5.58
N PHE A 92 -20.44 -10.98 -5.88
CA PHE A 92 -20.21 -9.56 -5.82
C PHE A 92 -20.81 -8.85 -7.03
N SER A 93 -21.72 -7.93 -6.72
CA SER A 93 -22.29 -6.99 -7.68
C SER A 93 -22.08 -5.60 -7.11
N PRO A 94 -21.19 -4.78 -7.69
CA PRO A 94 -20.90 -3.47 -7.15
C PRO A 94 -22.11 -2.55 -7.27
N GLN A 95 -22.40 -1.83 -6.19
CA GLN A 95 -23.17 -0.59 -6.23
C GLN A 95 -22.16 0.52 -5.92
N GLU A 96 -22.16 1.59 -6.69
CA GLU A 96 -21.33 2.76 -6.37
C GLU A 96 -22.18 3.82 -5.66
N PRO A 97 -21.78 4.27 -4.44
CA PRO A 97 -20.69 3.75 -3.60
C PRO A 97 -21.05 2.45 -2.85
N LEU A 98 -20.05 1.63 -2.48
CA LEU A 98 -20.25 0.37 -1.74
C LEU A 98 -20.96 0.59 -0.40
N THR A 99 -21.91 -0.28 -0.08
CA THR A 99 -22.70 -0.25 1.15
C THR A 99 -22.18 -1.27 2.19
N PRO A 100 -22.43 -1.05 3.50
CA PRO A 100 -22.03 -2.02 4.54
C PRO A 100 -22.53 -3.45 4.27
N GLU A 101 -23.72 -3.60 3.71
CA GLU A 101 -24.36 -4.88 3.42
C GLU A 101 -23.66 -5.66 2.29
N GLN A 102 -22.85 -4.97 1.48
CA GLN A 102 -22.05 -5.57 0.41
C GLN A 102 -20.65 -5.99 0.86
N LEU A 103 -20.23 -5.65 2.09
CA LEU A 103 -18.94 -6.07 2.60
C LEU A 103 -18.89 -7.59 2.77
N PRO A 104 -17.85 -8.26 2.25
CA PRO A 104 -17.64 -9.67 2.49
C PRO A 104 -17.00 -9.91 3.87
N SER A 105 -16.79 -11.18 4.21
CA SER A 105 -16.15 -11.58 5.47
C SER A 105 -14.68 -11.13 5.53
N LEU A 106 -14.11 -11.12 6.74
CA LEU A 106 -12.75 -10.64 6.99
C LEU A 106 -11.68 -11.37 6.14
N ASP A 107 -11.84 -12.67 5.92
CA ASP A 107 -10.91 -13.49 5.14
C ASP A 107 -10.96 -13.16 3.63
N ILE A 108 -12.16 -12.85 3.10
CA ILE A 108 -12.31 -12.35 1.73
C ILE A 108 -11.67 -10.96 1.59
N LEU A 109 -11.88 -10.07 2.57
CA LEU A 109 -11.21 -8.77 2.61
C LEU A 109 -9.68 -8.92 2.63
N MET A 110 -9.16 -9.89 3.38
CA MET A 110 -7.73 -10.22 3.43
C MET A 110 -7.18 -10.69 2.09
N ALA A 111 -7.91 -11.57 1.39
CA ALA A 111 -7.52 -12.03 0.07
C ALA A 111 -7.61 -10.92 -1.00
N TRP A 112 -8.66 -10.09 -0.97
CA TRP A 112 -8.81 -8.95 -1.86
C TRP A 112 -7.68 -7.92 -1.65
N HIS A 113 -7.39 -7.59 -0.38
CA HIS A 113 -6.27 -6.72 0.00
C HIS A 113 -4.94 -7.23 -0.57
N ALA A 114 -4.60 -8.50 -0.32
CA ALA A 114 -3.35 -9.09 -0.82
C ALA A 114 -3.26 -9.06 -2.37
N HIS A 115 -4.40 -9.19 -3.06
CA HIS A 115 -4.48 -9.05 -4.51
C HIS A 115 -4.22 -7.62 -4.99
N MET A 116 -4.81 -6.61 -4.36
CA MET A 116 -4.54 -5.21 -4.71
C MET A 116 -3.08 -4.79 -4.44
N LEU A 117 -2.41 -5.40 -3.46
CA LEU A 117 -0.97 -5.21 -3.23
C LEU A 117 -0.06 -5.90 -4.27
N ASN A 118 -0.66 -6.48 -5.32
CA ASN A 118 0.01 -6.93 -6.54
C ASN A 118 -0.62 -6.22 -7.76
N PRO A 119 -0.46 -4.90 -7.87
CA PRO A 119 -1.37 -4.04 -8.62
C PRO A 119 -1.38 -4.30 -10.13
N LYS A 120 -0.26 -4.74 -10.73
CA LYS A 120 -0.23 -5.14 -12.15
C LYS A 120 -0.98 -6.44 -12.43
N THR A 121 -0.91 -7.40 -11.51
CA THR A 121 -1.64 -8.67 -11.65
C THR A 121 -3.13 -8.44 -11.42
N PHE A 122 -3.47 -7.66 -10.38
CA PHE A 122 -4.85 -7.24 -10.11
C PHE A 122 -5.47 -6.53 -11.33
N ASP A 123 -4.76 -5.57 -11.94
CA ASP A 123 -5.22 -4.86 -13.14
C ASP A 123 -5.53 -5.83 -14.30
N VAL A 124 -4.74 -6.90 -14.49
CA VAL A 124 -5.06 -7.92 -15.51
C VAL A 124 -6.31 -8.72 -15.14
N ASP A 125 -6.44 -9.15 -13.90
CA ASP A 125 -7.53 -10.02 -13.47
C ASP A 125 -8.89 -9.31 -13.44
N VAL A 126 -8.92 -8.03 -13.07
CA VAL A 126 -10.15 -7.22 -13.13
C VAL A 126 -10.53 -6.81 -14.55
N ASN A 127 -9.63 -6.89 -15.52
CA ASN A 127 -9.97 -6.78 -16.94
C ASN A 127 -10.47 -8.12 -17.54
N GLY A 128 -10.58 -9.17 -16.72
CA GLY A 128 -11.01 -10.50 -17.12
C GLY A 128 -12.10 -11.05 -16.21
N VAL A 129 -11.79 -12.15 -15.51
CA VAL A 129 -12.78 -12.91 -14.73
C VAL A 129 -13.30 -12.11 -13.53
N TYR A 130 -12.49 -11.21 -12.97
CA TYR A 130 -12.88 -10.34 -11.85
C TYR A 130 -13.41 -8.97 -12.30
N ALA A 131 -14.10 -8.90 -13.44
CA ALA A 131 -14.64 -7.64 -13.98
C ALA A 131 -15.59 -6.88 -13.03
N SER A 132 -16.21 -7.57 -12.06
CA SER A 132 -17.02 -6.96 -11.01
C SER A 132 -16.22 -6.03 -10.08
N LEU A 133 -14.89 -6.20 -10.01
CA LEU A 133 -13.97 -5.37 -9.21
C LEU A 133 -13.31 -4.25 -10.03
N GLN A 134 -13.57 -4.19 -11.34
CA GLN A 134 -12.95 -3.19 -12.21
C GLN A 134 -13.36 -1.77 -11.80
N GLY A 135 -12.37 -0.90 -11.62
CA GLY A 135 -12.60 0.51 -11.26
C GLY A 135 -12.82 0.76 -9.76
N LEU A 136 -13.00 -0.28 -8.94
CA LEU A 136 -13.24 -0.12 -7.53
C LEU A 136 -11.96 0.11 -6.74
N ALA A 137 -11.99 1.10 -5.87
CA ALA A 137 -11.07 1.18 -4.73
C ALA A 137 -11.47 0.15 -3.66
N PHE A 138 -10.50 -0.29 -2.86
CA PHE A 138 -10.79 -1.09 -1.68
C PHE A 138 -11.64 -0.26 -0.70
N PRO A 139 -12.70 -0.83 -0.09
CA PRO A 139 -13.61 -0.11 0.79
C PRO A 139 -13.01 0.07 2.20
N LEU A 140 -11.81 0.66 2.29
CA LEU A 140 -10.96 0.66 3.49
C LEU A 140 -11.66 1.21 4.74
N SER A 141 -12.20 2.42 4.66
CA SER A 141 -12.92 3.04 5.78
C SER A 141 -14.23 2.34 6.12
N LEU A 142 -14.87 1.67 5.16
CA LEU A 142 -16.07 0.89 5.41
C LEU A 142 -15.72 -0.42 6.13
N ALA A 143 -14.67 -1.11 5.67
CA ALA A 143 -14.14 -2.32 6.30
C ALA A 143 -13.66 -2.04 7.74
N ALA A 144 -12.90 -0.97 7.97
CA ALA A 144 -12.43 -0.59 9.30
C ALA A 144 -13.59 -0.37 10.28
N ARG A 145 -14.62 0.40 9.88
CA ARG A 145 -15.81 0.62 10.71
C ARG A 145 -16.57 -0.67 11.01
N ALA A 146 -16.68 -1.57 10.03
CA ALA A 146 -17.36 -2.85 10.21
C ALA A 146 -16.57 -3.82 11.13
N ILE A 147 -15.24 -3.74 11.11
CA ILE A 147 -14.37 -4.46 12.05
C ILE A 147 -14.58 -3.94 13.47
N GLU A 148 -14.52 -2.63 13.67
CA GLU A 148 -14.69 -2.00 14.99
C GLU A 148 -16.09 -2.22 15.57
N SER A 149 -17.10 -2.30 14.71
CA SER A 149 -18.49 -2.54 15.10
C SER A 149 -18.85 -4.03 15.17
N GLU A 150 -17.91 -4.93 14.85
CA GLU A 150 -18.13 -6.39 14.78
C GLU A 150 -19.30 -6.80 13.86
N THR A 151 -19.49 -6.09 12.74
CA THR A 151 -20.63 -6.30 11.82
C THR A 151 -20.27 -7.06 10.55
N LEU A 152 -19.01 -7.44 10.34
CA LEU A 152 -18.61 -8.25 9.19
C LEU A 152 -19.32 -9.62 9.21
N PRO A 153 -19.74 -10.14 8.04
CA PRO A 153 -20.32 -11.47 7.98
C PRO A 153 -19.29 -12.54 8.34
N SER A 154 -19.78 -13.68 8.83
CA SER A 154 -18.95 -14.83 9.16
C SER A 154 -18.39 -15.51 7.91
N HIS A 155 -17.19 -16.08 8.05
CA HIS A 155 -16.58 -16.93 7.03
C HIS A 155 -17.52 -18.08 6.63
N THR A 156 -17.55 -18.40 5.33
CA THR A 156 -18.28 -19.55 4.80
C THR A 156 -17.36 -20.35 3.89
N ASP A 157 -17.11 -21.61 4.24
CA ASP A 157 -16.34 -22.52 3.38
C ASP A 157 -17.15 -22.90 2.14
N LEU A 158 -16.46 -22.94 1.00
CA LEU A 158 -17.05 -23.37 -0.27
C LEU A 158 -17.17 -24.89 -0.34
N THR A 159 -18.19 -25.36 -1.05
CA THR A 159 -18.31 -26.78 -1.42
C THR A 159 -17.32 -27.15 -2.51
N ALA A 160 -17.04 -28.45 -2.67
CA ALA A 160 -16.19 -28.95 -3.75
C ALA A 160 -16.73 -28.57 -5.14
N ASP A 161 -18.06 -28.56 -5.31
CA ASP A 161 -18.71 -28.16 -6.55
C ASP A 161 -18.47 -26.67 -6.85
N GLN A 162 -18.61 -25.79 -5.85
CA GLN A 162 -18.31 -24.36 -6.00
C GLN A 162 -16.85 -24.12 -6.38
N ILE A 163 -15.92 -24.83 -5.74
CA ILE A 163 -14.48 -24.74 -6.06
C ILE A 163 -14.21 -25.19 -7.50
N SER A 164 -14.85 -26.28 -7.96
CA SER A 164 -14.65 -26.81 -9.31
C SER A 164 -15.13 -25.88 -10.43
N GLN A 165 -16.02 -24.93 -10.11
CA GLN A 165 -16.58 -23.96 -11.05
C GLN A 165 -15.75 -22.67 -11.15
N LEU A 166 -14.75 -22.48 -10.28
CA LEU A 166 -13.90 -21.29 -10.30
C LEU A 166 -13.14 -21.20 -11.62
N LYS A 167 -13.31 -20.07 -12.30
CA LYS A 167 -12.57 -19.76 -13.52
C LYS A 167 -11.15 -19.34 -13.16
N VAL A 168 -10.21 -19.72 -14.00
CA VAL A 168 -8.79 -19.42 -13.85
C VAL A 168 -8.53 -17.94 -14.16
N THR A 169 -7.83 -17.29 -13.25
CA THR A 169 -7.28 -15.93 -13.37
C THR A 169 -5.77 -15.98 -13.59
N ARG A 170 -5.14 -14.84 -13.90
CA ARG A 170 -3.67 -14.73 -13.99
C ARG A 170 -3.04 -15.09 -12.66
N TRP A 171 -3.64 -14.67 -11.54
CA TRP A 171 -3.25 -15.11 -10.21
C TRP A 171 -4.19 -16.19 -9.71
N SER A 172 -3.67 -17.39 -9.50
CA SER A 172 -4.45 -18.51 -8.97
C SER A 172 -4.83 -18.29 -7.50
N THR A 173 -5.77 -19.10 -7.00
CA THR A 173 -6.13 -19.08 -5.57
C THR A 173 -4.94 -19.45 -4.68
N GLU A 174 -4.04 -20.29 -5.18
CA GLU A 174 -2.80 -20.69 -4.52
C GLU A 174 -1.84 -19.51 -4.47
N ASP A 175 -1.67 -18.76 -5.57
CA ASP A 175 -0.82 -17.56 -5.58
C ASP A 175 -1.32 -16.48 -4.61
N ILE A 176 -2.63 -16.23 -4.58
CA ILE A 176 -3.26 -15.29 -3.62
C ILE A 176 -3.04 -15.78 -2.18
N SER A 177 -3.21 -17.08 -1.92
CA SER A 177 -2.96 -17.67 -0.60
C SER A 177 -1.52 -17.47 -0.13
N GLU A 178 -0.54 -17.65 -1.04
CA GLU A 178 0.86 -17.40 -0.73
C GLU A 178 1.13 -15.91 -0.50
N ALA A 179 0.48 -15.02 -1.25
CA ALA A 179 0.60 -13.58 -1.02
C ALA A 179 0.07 -13.16 0.36
N ILE A 180 -1.10 -13.65 0.79
CA ILE A 180 -1.61 -13.43 2.15
C ILE A 180 -0.57 -13.86 3.19
N GLN A 181 0.08 -15.00 2.97
CA GLN A 181 1.13 -15.50 3.86
C GLN A 181 2.38 -14.62 3.83
N ARG A 182 2.82 -14.11 2.68
CA ARG A 182 3.95 -13.17 2.56
C ARG A 182 3.64 -11.85 3.27
N GLN A 183 2.46 -11.28 3.04
CA GLN A 183 2.00 -10.04 3.69
C GLN A 183 1.91 -10.17 5.22
N SER A 184 1.68 -11.38 5.75
CA SER A 184 1.68 -11.61 7.20
C SER A 184 3.01 -11.27 7.90
N LYS A 185 4.14 -11.23 7.16
CA LYS A 185 5.44 -10.77 7.71
C LYS A 185 5.42 -9.27 7.97
N PHE A 186 4.90 -8.47 7.03
CA PHE A 186 4.71 -7.03 7.20
C PHE A 186 3.77 -6.75 8.38
N VAL A 187 2.61 -7.40 8.43
CA VAL A 187 1.66 -7.27 9.54
C VAL A 187 2.31 -7.62 10.89
N GLY A 188 3.11 -8.68 10.94
CA GLY A 188 3.85 -9.05 12.15
C GLY A 188 4.91 -8.02 12.57
N ASN A 189 5.57 -7.35 11.62
CA ASN A 189 6.47 -6.24 11.90
C ASN A 189 5.72 -5.03 12.49
N MET A 190 4.58 -4.67 11.90
CA MET A 190 3.72 -3.58 12.38
C MET A 190 3.23 -3.85 13.81
N HIS A 191 2.84 -5.09 14.11
CA HIS A 191 2.47 -5.50 15.47
C HIS A 191 3.64 -5.33 16.45
N ARG A 192 4.82 -5.90 16.12
CA ARG A 192 6.00 -5.86 16.99
C ARG A 192 6.49 -4.46 17.32
N THR A 193 6.30 -3.53 16.40
CA THR A 193 6.73 -2.13 16.54
C THR A 193 5.64 -1.24 17.15
N GLY A 194 4.49 -1.81 17.54
CA GLY A 194 3.40 -1.12 18.22
C GLY A 194 2.46 -0.33 17.30
N TRP A 195 2.57 -0.45 15.98
CA TRP A 195 1.69 0.28 15.06
C TRP A 195 0.25 -0.25 15.04
N LEU A 196 0.04 -1.52 15.37
CA LEU A 196 -1.30 -2.11 15.45
C LEU A 196 -2.02 -1.83 16.78
N ASP A 197 -1.37 -1.14 17.72
CA ASP A 197 -1.99 -0.69 18.96
C ASP A 197 -2.76 0.62 18.72
N PRO A 198 -4.10 0.65 18.87
CA PRO A 198 -4.90 1.85 18.66
C PRO A 198 -4.50 3.02 19.56
N SER A 199 -4.00 2.77 20.78
CA SER A 199 -3.58 3.84 21.71
C SER A 199 -2.50 4.74 21.10
N ARG A 200 -1.66 4.19 20.22
CA ARG A 200 -0.59 4.92 19.53
C ARG A 200 -1.08 6.12 18.73
N TRP A 201 -2.27 6.04 18.12
CA TRP A 201 -2.81 7.11 17.27
C TRP A 201 -4.10 7.73 17.82
N LEU A 202 -4.78 7.06 18.77
CA LEU A 202 -5.89 7.64 19.53
C LEU A 202 -5.39 8.64 20.59
N ASP A 203 -4.35 8.27 21.34
CA ASP A 203 -3.93 9.03 22.53
C ASP A 203 -2.81 10.03 22.22
N HIS A 204 -1.90 9.67 21.30
CA HIS A 204 -0.73 10.47 20.96
C HIS A 204 -0.90 11.29 19.66
N GLY A 205 -2.06 11.19 19.02
CA GLY A 205 -2.38 11.85 17.76
C GLY A 205 -1.76 11.18 16.53
N THR A 206 -1.99 11.77 15.35
CA THR A 206 -1.69 11.14 14.06
C THR A 206 -0.40 11.62 13.39
N MET A 207 0.48 12.30 14.13
CA MET A 207 1.68 12.94 13.58
C MET A 207 2.61 11.94 12.88
N GLU A 208 2.81 10.76 13.45
CA GLU A 208 3.65 9.71 12.85
C GLU A 208 3.07 9.19 11.52
N LEU A 209 1.73 9.11 11.41
CA LEU A 209 1.06 8.74 10.16
C LEU A 209 1.25 9.82 9.09
N SER A 210 1.07 11.09 9.46
CA SER A 210 1.32 12.22 8.57
C SER A 210 2.76 12.23 8.06
N LEU A 211 3.74 11.98 8.95
CA LEU A 211 5.14 11.88 8.58
C LEU A 211 5.39 10.71 7.62
N GLY A 212 4.85 9.52 7.90
CA GLY A 212 4.95 8.36 7.01
C GLY A 212 4.42 8.65 5.60
N ILE A 213 3.30 9.38 5.50
CA ILE A 213 2.73 9.82 4.23
C ILE A 213 3.67 10.80 3.51
N VAL A 214 4.23 11.81 4.19
CA VAL A 214 5.20 12.73 3.56
C VAL A 214 6.45 11.99 3.08
N LEU A 215 6.98 11.06 3.90
CA LEU A 215 8.12 10.24 3.55
C LEU A 215 7.84 9.29 2.37
N TYR A 216 6.60 8.84 2.21
CA TYR A 216 6.17 8.09 1.03
C TYR A 216 6.26 8.91 -0.25
N HIS A 217 5.87 10.19 -0.22
CA HIS A 217 6.02 11.06 -1.38
C HIS A 217 7.50 11.34 -1.69
N ALA A 218 8.34 11.50 -0.67
CA ALA A 218 9.80 11.57 -0.87
C ALA A 218 10.37 10.27 -1.45
N TRP A 219 9.84 9.12 -1.06
CA TRP A 219 10.22 7.83 -1.65
C TRP A 219 9.79 7.73 -3.13
N LEU A 220 8.62 8.26 -3.50
CA LEU A 220 8.21 8.39 -4.91
C LEU A 220 9.10 9.38 -5.68
N ASP A 221 9.51 10.49 -5.08
CA ASP A 221 10.50 11.41 -5.68
C ASP A 221 11.84 10.70 -5.92
N LEU A 222 12.28 9.86 -4.99
CA LEU A 222 13.47 9.04 -5.16
C LEU A 222 13.31 8.03 -6.31
N ALA A 223 12.17 7.36 -6.39
CA ALA A 223 11.81 6.47 -7.50
C ALA A 223 11.81 7.19 -8.85
N HIS A 224 11.22 8.38 -8.92
CA HIS A 224 11.21 9.25 -10.10
C HIS A 224 12.65 9.64 -10.49
N SER A 225 13.44 10.15 -9.54
CA SER A 225 14.80 10.65 -9.79
C SER A 225 15.76 9.59 -10.34
N THR A 226 15.47 8.32 -10.08
CA THR A 226 16.23 7.17 -10.58
C THR A 226 15.60 6.49 -11.79
N SER A 227 14.51 7.03 -12.33
CA SER A 227 13.72 6.45 -13.41
C SER A 227 13.34 4.98 -13.15
N LEU A 228 13.05 4.65 -11.89
CA LEU A 228 12.73 3.29 -11.44
C LEU A 228 13.80 2.23 -11.77
N LYS A 229 15.06 2.65 -11.91
CA LYS A 229 16.19 1.76 -12.23
C LYS A 229 16.59 0.83 -11.08
N TYR A 230 16.27 1.20 -9.84
CA TYR A 230 16.68 0.47 -8.65
C TYR A 230 15.47 -0.13 -7.92
N PHE A 231 15.70 -1.29 -7.31
CA PHE A 231 14.76 -1.88 -6.36
C PHE A 231 14.87 -1.11 -5.03
N LEU A 232 13.95 -0.17 -4.81
CA LEU A 232 13.88 0.62 -3.59
C LEU A 232 13.08 -0.13 -2.53
N VAL A 233 13.61 -0.20 -1.31
CA VAL A 233 12.99 -0.89 -0.18
C VAL A 233 12.45 0.15 0.80
N PRO A 234 11.13 0.25 0.98
CA PRO A 234 10.54 1.18 1.93
C PRO A 234 10.79 0.75 3.39
N ARG A 235 10.82 1.72 4.30
CA ARG A 235 10.63 1.44 5.75
C ARG A 235 9.15 1.19 6.04
N LEU A 236 8.84 0.65 7.22
CA LEU A 236 7.47 0.24 7.57
C LEU A 236 6.40 1.34 7.45
N ASP A 237 6.72 2.57 7.83
CA ASP A 237 5.79 3.71 7.75
C ASP A 237 5.55 4.18 6.31
N ILE A 238 6.61 4.20 5.50
CA ILE A 238 6.53 4.45 4.06
C ILE A 238 5.73 3.33 3.38
N ASP A 239 5.97 2.07 3.76
CA ASP A 239 5.32 0.90 3.18
C ASP A 239 3.83 0.85 3.52
N LEU A 240 3.44 1.22 4.75
CA LEU A 240 2.04 1.40 5.13
C LEU A 240 1.33 2.44 4.24
N ALA A 241 1.94 3.60 4.01
CA ALA A 241 1.39 4.62 3.13
C ALA A 241 1.34 4.13 1.68
N TRP A 242 2.36 3.41 1.20
CA TRP A 242 2.37 2.84 -0.14
C TRP A 242 1.28 1.77 -0.33
N HIS A 243 1.11 0.85 0.62
CA HIS A 243 0.04 -0.14 0.59
C HIS A 243 -1.32 0.55 0.59
N SER A 244 -1.50 1.61 1.39
CA SER A 244 -2.74 2.40 1.42
C SER A 244 -3.03 3.05 0.07
N HIS A 245 -2.03 3.61 -0.61
CA HIS A 245 -2.20 4.16 -1.96
C HIS A 245 -2.56 3.07 -2.98
N GLN A 246 -1.93 1.88 -2.92
CA GLN A 246 -2.25 0.76 -3.81
C GLN A 246 -3.74 0.33 -3.74
N LEU A 247 -4.38 0.51 -2.59
CA LEU A 247 -5.80 0.22 -2.39
C LEU A 247 -6.74 1.17 -3.15
N HIS A 248 -6.23 2.23 -3.80
CA HIS A 248 -7.01 3.11 -4.67
C HIS A 248 -7.28 2.53 -6.06
N GLY A 249 -6.74 1.35 -6.39
CA GLY A 249 -7.02 0.65 -7.64
C GLY A 249 -6.63 1.46 -8.88
N THR A 250 -7.61 1.90 -9.66
CA THR A 250 -7.38 2.72 -10.88
C THR A 250 -6.76 4.07 -10.56
N GLY A 251 -7.04 4.66 -9.38
CA GLY A 251 -6.39 5.89 -8.92
C GLY A 251 -4.88 5.71 -8.78
N TYR A 252 -4.44 4.65 -8.12
CA TYR A 252 -3.02 4.32 -7.96
C TYR A 252 -2.29 4.13 -9.29
N LYS A 253 -2.94 3.45 -10.26
CA LYS A 253 -2.39 3.31 -11.61
C LYS A 253 -2.22 4.67 -12.29
N ALA A 254 -3.26 5.49 -12.29
CA ALA A 254 -3.22 6.82 -12.91
C ALA A 254 -2.15 7.72 -12.28
N ASP A 255 -2.05 7.72 -10.95
CA ASP A 255 -1.07 8.53 -10.23
C ASP A 255 0.37 8.08 -10.50
N THR A 256 0.64 6.78 -10.49
CA THR A 256 2.00 6.28 -10.74
C THR A 256 2.42 6.45 -12.20
N GLU A 257 1.52 6.25 -13.16
CA GLU A 257 1.79 6.56 -14.58
C GLU A 257 2.08 8.04 -14.80
N ARG A 258 1.31 8.93 -14.16
CA ARG A 258 1.51 10.38 -14.23
C ARG A 258 2.83 10.83 -13.59
N LEU A 259 3.11 10.38 -12.38
CA LEU A 259 4.24 10.84 -11.56
C LEU A 259 5.57 10.17 -11.91
N LEU A 260 5.54 8.89 -12.29
CA LEU A 260 6.73 8.06 -12.50
C LEU A 260 6.92 7.65 -13.96
N GLY A 261 5.97 7.99 -14.84
CA GLY A 261 5.98 7.60 -16.25
C GLY A 261 5.59 6.14 -16.53
N GLN A 262 5.29 5.36 -15.48
CA GLN A 262 4.83 3.98 -15.62
C GLN A 262 4.09 3.49 -14.39
N PHE A 263 3.22 2.49 -14.57
CA PHE A 263 2.53 1.82 -13.48
C PHE A 263 3.53 1.12 -12.55
N LEU A 264 3.60 1.57 -11.30
CA LEU A 264 4.51 1.04 -10.28
C LEU A 264 3.96 -0.28 -9.70
N ASN A 265 4.74 -1.35 -9.81
CA ASN A 265 4.39 -2.65 -9.22
C ASN A 265 4.94 -2.78 -7.79
N HIS A 266 4.37 -3.71 -7.03
CA HIS A 266 4.86 -4.12 -5.71
C HIS A 266 5.24 -5.61 -5.77
N ASP A 267 6.53 -5.92 -5.64
CA ASP A 267 7.08 -7.29 -5.67
C ASP A 267 7.30 -7.78 -4.24
N ASP A 268 6.32 -8.49 -3.69
CA ASP A 268 6.35 -9.00 -2.32
C ASP A 268 7.10 -10.35 -2.16
N ALA A 269 7.61 -10.91 -3.27
CA ALA A 269 8.31 -12.19 -3.31
C ALA A 269 9.84 -12.05 -3.42
N ALA A 270 10.37 -10.84 -3.17
CA ALA A 270 11.80 -10.58 -3.21
C ALA A 270 12.57 -11.41 -2.16
N ALA A 271 13.64 -12.07 -2.58
CA ALA A 271 14.54 -12.82 -1.70
C ALA A 271 15.28 -11.90 -0.70
N GLU A 272 15.72 -12.46 0.43
CA GLU A 272 16.32 -11.69 1.54
C GLU A 272 17.60 -10.93 1.14
N ASP A 273 18.41 -11.52 0.25
CA ASP A 273 19.62 -10.90 -0.30
C ASP A 273 19.27 -9.69 -1.19
N LYS A 274 18.23 -9.81 -2.03
CA LYS A 274 17.68 -8.72 -2.83
C LYS A 274 17.14 -7.60 -1.94
N LEU A 275 16.44 -7.94 -0.85
CA LEU A 275 15.94 -6.98 0.14
C LEU A 275 17.07 -6.24 0.85
N GLY A 276 18.10 -6.96 1.33
CA GLY A 276 19.24 -6.35 2.01
C GLY A 276 20.05 -5.41 1.10
N ASN A 277 20.35 -5.85 -0.12
CA ASN A 277 21.02 -5.02 -1.11
C ASN A 277 20.17 -3.81 -1.53
N GLY A 278 18.85 -4.01 -1.69
CA GLY A 278 17.90 -2.96 -2.00
C GLY A 278 17.80 -1.90 -0.91
N LEU A 279 17.74 -2.30 0.36
CA LEU A 279 17.69 -1.37 1.49
C LEU A 279 18.96 -0.52 1.58
N LYS A 280 20.14 -1.15 1.46
CA LYS A 280 21.40 -0.41 1.43
C LYS A 280 21.42 0.60 0.28
N LYS A 281 21.00 0.16 -0.92
CA LYS A 281 20.98 1.04 -2.09
C LYS A 281 19.99 2.19 -1.94
N THR A 282 18.83 1.93 -1.35
CA THR A 282 17.82 2.95 -1.03
C THR A 282 18.42 4.00 -0.10
N GLY A 283 19.15 3.58 0.93
CA GLY A 283 19.79 4.52 1.86
C GLY A 283 20.87 5.39 1.24
N GLU A 284 21.72 4.82 0.36
CA GLU A 284 22.71 5.60 -0.40
C GLU A 284 22.03 6.68 -1.27
N LEU A 285 21.02 6.28 -2.04
CA LEU A 285 20.30 7.18 -2.95
C LEU A 285 19.50 8.24 -2.19
N TRP A 286 18.87 7.87 -1.07
CA TRP A 286 18.14 8.79 -0.21
C TRP A 286 19.06 9.86 0.36
N LYS A 287 20.25 9.47 0.86
CA LYS A 287 21.24 10.42 1.36
C LYS A 287 21.76 11.35 0.27
N GLU A 288 21.99 10.82 -0.93
CA GLU A 288 22.40 11.61 -2.10
C GLU A 288 21.31 12.63 -2.51
N ARG A 289 20.04 12.20 -2.52
CA ARG A 289 18.90 13.03 -2.96
C ARG A 289 18.50 14.08 -1.94
N PHE A 290 18.43 13.71 -0.66
CA PHE A 290 17.84 14.53 0.39
C PHE A 290 18.84 15.05 1.43
N GLY A 291 20.07 14.52 1.47
CA GLY A 291 21.09 14.94 2.44
C GLY A 291 20.95 14.35 3.84
N TYR A 292 19.92 13.52 4.08
CA TYR A 292 19.65 12.88 5.37
C TYR A 292 19.89 11.37 5.28
N ASP A 293 20.21 10.72 6.40
CA ASP A 293 20.32 9.26 6.42
C ASP A 293 18.94 8.59 6.36
N TYR A 294 18.84 7.50 5.60
CA TYR A 294 17.63 6.67 5.53
C TYR A 294 17.59 5.75 6.76
N GLN A 295 17.18 6.30 7.91
CA GLN A 295 16.99 5.54 9.15
C GLN A 295 15.67 5.90 9.85
N PRO A 296 15.03 4.99 10.61
CA PRO A 296 13.61 5.04 11.03
C PRO A 296 13.33 6.19 12.02
N PRO A 297 12.07 6.67 12.15
CA PRO A 297 11.62 7.13 13.46
C PRO A 297 11.72 5.95 14.45
N GLY A 298 12.45 6.14 15.56
CA GLY A 298 12.56 5.16 16.65
C GLY A 298 13.91 4.43 16.81
N SER A 299 15.05 5.09 16.54
CA SER A 299 16.38 4.59 16.91
C SER A 299 16.85 5.02 18.31
N ASP A 300 15.94 4.95 19.30
CA ASP A 300 16.23 4.97 20.74
C ASP A 300 15.66 3.70 21.39
#